data_AF-A0A3G1S1Q9-F1
#
_entry.id   AF-A0A3G1S1Q9-F1
#
_cell.length_a   1.000
_cell.length_b   1.000
_cell.length_c   1.000
_cell.angle_alpha   90.00
_cell.angle_beta   90.00
_cell.angle_gamma   90.00
#
_symmetry.space_group_name_H-M   'P 1'
#
loop_
_entity.id
_entity.type
_entity.pdbx_description
1 polymer ?
#
loop_
_entity_poly.entity_id
_entity_poly.type
_entity_poly.pdbx_seq_one_letter_code
_entity_poly.pdbx_strand_id
1 'polypeptide(L)' 'KGTSMLIVIFAKLIKSAYKVPNELSTLKSPKFSIRHSAAGIVSHVDSTAVSALGYLPQHMMGRPILDFYHPEDLDALKD' A
#
# COMPACT_ATOMS: atom_id res chain seq x y z
N LYS A 1 36.79 4.96 -27.49
CA LYS A 1 35.40 4.63 -27.88
C LYS A 1 34.58 4.50 -26.60
N GLY A 2 33.74 5.49 -26.29
CA GLY A 2 32.88 5.47 -25.10
C GLY A 2 31.58 4.71 -25.40
N THR A 3 31.22 3.78 -24.53
CA THR A 3 29.97 3.03 -24.63
C THR A 3 28.80 3.95 -24.31
N SER A 4 27.88 4.14 -25.25
CA SER A 4 26.64 4.89 -25.00
C SER A 4 25.65 3.97 -24.30
N MET A 5 25.19 4.34 -23.11
CA MET A 5 24.20 3.59 -22.34
C MET A 5 22.87 4.34 -22.37
N LEU A 6 21.82 3.67 -22.84
CA LEU A 6 20.47 4.22 -22.92
C LEU A 6 19.61 3.58 -21.83
N ILE A 7 18.80 4.40 -21.15
CA ILE A 7 17.79 3.94 -20.21
C ILE A 7 16.43 4.13 -20.89
N VAL A 8 15.64 3.06 -20.95
CA VAL A 8 14.27 3.09 -21.46
C VAL A 8 13.33 2.81 -20.29
N ILE A 9 12.34 3.69 -20.10
CA ILE A 9 11.37 3.60 -19.00
C ILE A 9 9.97 3.47 -19.60
N PHE A 10 9.22 2.47 -19.14
CA PHE A 10 7.79 2.34 -19.42
C PHE A 10 7.01 2.64 -18.15
N ALA A 11 6.06 3.57 -18.24
CA ALA A 11 5.19 3.94 -17.13
C ALA A 11 3.73 3.64 -17.47
N LYS A 12 3.00 3.06 -16.51
CA LYS A 12 1.56 2.83 -16.61
C LYS A 12 0.86 3.59 -15.49
N LEU A 13 -0.21 4.30 -15.85
CA LEU A 13 -1.05 4.98 -14.88
C LEU A 13 -1.72 3.96 -13.93
N ILE A 14 -1.56 4.16 -12.62
CA ILE A 14 -2.29 3.45 -11.58
C ILE A 14 -3.54 4.27 -11.25
N LYS A 15 -4.71 3.61 -11.20
CA LYS A 15 -6.00 4.23 -10.87
C LYS A 15 -6.53 3.66 -9.55
N SER A 16 -7.40 4.41 -8.89
CA SER A 16 -8.17 3.94 -7.73
C SER A 16 -8.99 2.70 -8.09
N ALA A 17 -9.10 1.77 -7.16
CA ALA A 17 -9.98 0.62 -7.28
C ALA A 17 -11.47 0.99 -7.16
N TYR A 18 -11.79 2.15 -6.56
CA TYR A 18 -13.15 2.59 -6.29
C TYR A 18 -13.67 3.54 -7.36
N LYS A 19 -14.97 3.43 -7.67
CA LYS A 19 -15.65 4.28 -8.67
C LYS A 19 -16.65 5.25 -8.05
N VAL A 20 -17.17 4.91 -6.89
CA VAL A 20 -18.17 5.71 -6.17
C VAL A 20 -17.80 5.80 -4.68
N PRO A 21 -18.27 6.84 -3.96
CA PRO A 21 -18.08 6.92 -2.51
C PRO A 21 -18.73 5.74 -1.79
N ASN A 22 -18.13 5.29 -0.67
CA ASN A 22 -18.66 4.23 0.20
C ASN A 22 -19.00 2.92 -0.54
N GLU A 23 -18.20 2.55 -1.54
CA GLU A 23 -18.38 1.33 -2.32
C GLU A 23 -18.24 0.08 -1.44
N LEU A 24 -19.25 -0.79 -1.47
CA LEU A 24 -19.25 -2.03 -0.69
C LEU A 24 -18.24 -3.03 -1.28
N SER A 25 -17.63 -3.83 -0.39
CA SER A 25 -16.68 -4.86 -0.81
C SER A 25 -17.40 -5.97 -1.60
N THR A 26 -16.88 -6.29 -2.78
CA THR A 26 -17.43 -7.33 -3.66
C THR A 26 -16.35 -8.36 -4.01
N LEU A 27 -16.74 -9.45 -4.69
CA LEU A 27 -15.80 -10.42 -5.27
C LEU A 27 -14.75 -9.80 -6.22
N LYS A 28 -15.01 -8.60 -6.75
CA LYS A 28 -14.11 -7.86 -7.65
C LYS A 28 -13.17 -6.89 -6.93
N SER A 29 -13.32 -6.71 -5.62
CA SER A 29 -12.48 -5.81 -4.83
C SER A 29 -11.03 -6.33 -4.79
N PRO A 30 -10.03 -5.44 -4.87
CA PRO A 30 -8.62 -5.83 -4.83
C PRO A 30 -8.31 -6.52 -3.50
N LYS A 31 -7.64 -7.67 -3.59
CA LYS A 31 -7.07 -8.37 -2.43
C LYS A 31 -5.59 -8.04 -2.37
N PHE A 32 -5.12 -7.69 -1.19
CA PHE A 32 -3.72 -7.34 -0.95
C PHE A 32 -3.29 -7.84 0.43
N SER A 33 -1.98 -7.89 0.64
CA SER A 33 -1.41 -8.23 1.94
C SER A 33 -0.35 -7.21 2.36
N ILE A 34 -0.25 -6.98 3.66
CA ILE A 34 0.78 -6.15 4.29
C ILE A 34 1.41 -6.99 5.40
N ARG A 35 2.73 -6.92 5.55
CA ARG A 35 3.46 -7.55 6.66
C ARG A 35 4.24 -6.50 7.43
N HIS A 36 4.34 -6.70 8.73
CA HIS A 36 5.17 -5.91 9.63
C HIS A 36 6.02 -6.84 10.50
N SER A 37 7.13 -6.31 10.99
CA SER A 37 8.00 -6.98 11.98
C SER A 37 7.33 -7.03 13.35
N ALA A 38 7.90 -7.82 14.28
CA ALA A 38 7.43 -7.85 15.68
C ALA A 38 7.48 -6.47 16.38
N ALA A 39 8.32 -5.55 15.90
CA ALA A 39 8.37 -4.16 16.38
C ALA A 39 7.27 -3.27 15.77
N GLY A 40 6.33 -3.84 14.99
CA GLY A 40 5.26 -3.10 14.33
C GLY A 40 5.71 -2.35 13.07
N ILE A 41 6.97 -2.47 12.63
CA ILE A 41 7.47 -1.76 11.45
C ILE A 41 7.08 -2.50 10.17
N VAL A 42 6.42 -1.82 9.23
CA VAL A 42 5.99 -2.37 7.94
C VAL A 42 7.20 -2.83 7.13
N SER A 43 7.20 -4.11 6.75
CA SER A 43 8.28 -4.79 6.06
C SER A 43 7.88 -5.29 4.67
N HIS A 44 6.59 -5.32 4.34
CA HIS A 44 6.12 -5.68 3.01
C HIS A 44 4.74 -5.06 2.72
N VAL A 45 4.56 -4.57 1.49
CA VAL A 45 3.27 -4.08 0.97
C VAL A 45 3.10 -4.61 -0.45
N ASP A 46 1.98 -5.30 -0.71
CA ASP A 46 1.65 -5.75 -2.07
C ASP A 46 1.35 -4.55 -2.98
N SER A 47 1.76 -4.64 -4.25
CA SER A 47 1.53 -3.64 -5.29
C SER A 47 0.03 -3.35 -5.52
N THR A 48 -0.84 -4.32 -5.29
CA THR A 48 -2.30 -4.19 -5.39
C THR A 48 -2.88 -3.26 -4.31
N ALA A 49 -2.18 -3.11 -3.18
CA ALA A 49 -2.58 -2.20 -2.11
C ALA A 49 -2.54 -0.74 -2.57
N VAL A 50 -1.73 -0.37 -3.57
CA VAL A 50 -1.64 1.01 -4.07
C VAL A 50 -2.98 1.50 -4.61
N SER A 51 -3.67 0.68 -5.41
CA SER A 51 -4.99 1.04 -5.95
C SER A 51 -6.09 1.05 -4.88
N ALA A 52 -5.92 0.31 -3.79
CA ALA A 52 -6.91 0.21 -2.72
C ALA A 52 -6.71 1.28 -1.62
N LEU A 53 -5.47 1.57 -1.24
CA LEU A 53 -5.16 2.48 -0.12
C LEU A 53 -4.65 3.84 -0.58
N GLY A 54 -4.19 3.96 -1.83
CA GLY A 54 -3.61 5.21 -2.37
C GLY A 54 -2.16 5.46 -1.95
N TYR A 55 -1.57 4.61 -1.11
CA TYR A 55 -0.16 4.72 -0.73
C TYR A 55 0.75 3.96 -1.69
N LEU A 56 1.85 4.59 -2.10
CA LEU A 56 2.97 3.87 -2.69
C LEU A 56 3.69 3.05 -1.61
N PRO A 57 4.27 1.88 -1.94
CA PRO A 57 4.94 1.04 -0.94
C PRO A 57 6.00 1.80 -0.14
N GLN A 58 6.77 2.67 -0.80
CA GLN A 58 7.79 3.51 -0.18
C GLN A 58 7.26 4.50 0.88
N HIS A 59 5.97 4.85 0.86
CA HIS A 59 5.36 5.72 1.86
C HIS A 59 4.91 4.96 3.12
N MET A 60 4.83 3.63 3.05
CA MET A 60 4.41 2.77 4.16
C MET A 60 5.58 1.98 4.75
N MET A 61 6.45 1.47 3.89
CA MET A 61 7.61 0.65 4.27
C MET A 61 8.50 1.41 5.26
N GLY A 62 8.89 0.75 6.35
CA GLY A 62 9.72 1.32 7.40
C GLY A 62 8.97 2.18 8.43
N ARG A 63 7.66 2.39 8.27
CA ARG A 63 6.84 3.09 9.27
C ARG A 63 6.16 2.12 10.23
N PRO A 64 5.82 2.57 11.46
CA PRO A 64 4.94 1.81 12.35
C PRO A 64 3.58 1.56 11.68
N ILE A 65 3.08 0.32 11.73
CA ILE A 65 1.76 -0.02 11.21
C ILE A 65 0.65 0.69 12.00
N LEU A 66 0.89 0.99 13.28
CA LEU A 66 -0.04 1.67 14.16
C LEU A 66 -0.35 3.11 13.72
N ASP A 67 0.53 3.76 12.94
CA ASP A 67 0.28 5.10 12.36
C ASP A 67 -0.91 5.13 11.39
N PHE A 68 -1.33 3.96 10.89
CA PHE A 68 -2.39 3.84 9.89
C PHE A 68 -3.74 3.42 10.49
N TYR A 69 -3.80 3.20 11.80
CA TYR A 69 -5.05 2.90 12.49
C TYR A 69 -5.76 4.18 12.94
N HIS A 70 -7.08 4.09 13.06
CA HIS A 70 -7.85 5.19 13.62
C HIS A 70 -7.54 5.30 15.13
N PRO A 71 -7.36 6.51 15.69
CA PRO A 71 -7.01 6.67 17.11
C PRO A 71 -8.01 6.03 18.07
N GLU A 72 -9.30 6.05 17.73
CA GLU A 72 -10.36 5.47 18.56
C GLU A 72 -10.33 3.93 18.59
N ASP A 73 -9.69 3.30 17.61
CA ASP A 73 -9.59 1.83 17.51
C ASP A 73 -8.35 1.27 18.22
N LEU A 74 -7.41 2.14 18.66
CA LEU A 74 -6.14 1.72 19.25
C LEU A 74 -6.31 0.96 20.57
N ASP A 75 -7.34 1.28 21.34
CA ASP A 75 -7.60 0.58 22.60
C ASP A 75 -8.22 -0.80 22.37
N ALA A 76 -9.04 -0.96 21.33
CA ALA A 76 -9.62 -2.26 20.96
C ALA A 76 -8.57 -3.25 20.40
N LEU A 77 -7.40 -2.77 19.96
CA LEU A 77 -6.31 -3.59 19.44
C LEU A 77 -5.37 -4.16 20.52
N LYS A 78 -5.49 -3.69 21.77
CA LYS A 78 -4.61 -4.09 22.88
C LYS A 78 -5.06 -5.38 23.59
N ASP A 79 -6.30 -5.81 23.36
CA ASP A 79 -6.88 -7.04 23.90
C ASP A 79 -6.58 -8.27 23.03
#